data_AF-A0A6G0UTB0-F1
#
_entry.id   AF-A0A6G0UTB0-F1
#
_cell.length_a   1.000
_cell.length_b   1.000
_cell.length_c   1.000
_cell.angle_alpha   90.00
_cell.angle_beta   90.00
_cell.angle_gamma   90.00
#
_symmetry.space_group_name_H-M   'P 1'
#
loop_
_entity.id
_entity.type
_entity.pdbx_description
1 polymer ?
#
loop_
_entity_poly.entity_id
_entity_poly.type
_entity_poly.pdbx_seq_one_letter_code
_entity_poly.pdbx_strand_id
1 'polypeptide(L)'
;MLYWEWRRLFRQKWRNFRPIPDVNYGQYARKRLLVTFILFFVGWKMLGITLTEMLLHRPDDSTGEMRYFEPWEMKKIIHEKRVSLDKEKENTKPKFTLADLTKFPLDD
;
A
#
# COMPACT_ATOMS: atom_id res chain seq x y z
N MET A 1 -3.18 -10.85 -53.09
CA MET A 1 -3.81 -9.52 -53.15
C MET A 1 -4.71 -9.22 -51.94
N LEU A 2 -5.56 -10.14 -51.50
CA LEU A 2 -6.50 -9.97 -50.36
C LEU A 2 -5.87 -9.43 -49.05
N TYR A 3 -4.68 -9.93 -48.68
CA TYR A 3 -3.99 -9.55 -47.44
C TYR A 3 -3.64 -8.05 -47.38
N TRP A 4 -3.25 -7.47 -48.52
CA TRP A 4 -2.82 -6.07 -48.61
C TRP A 4 -4.00 -5.08 -48.58
N GLU A 5 -5.18 -5.53 -48.99
CA GLU A 5 -6.43 -4.77 -48.86
C GLU A 5 -6.93 -4.77 -47.41
N TRP A 6 -6.87 -5.94 -46.75
CA TRP A 6 -7.21 -6.07 -45.33
C TRP A 6 -6.34 -5.20 -44.42
N ARG A 7 -5.04 -5.16 -44.67
CA ARG A 7 -4.12 -4.28 -43.91
C ARG A 7 -4.46 -2.80 -44.06
N ARG A 8 -4.97 -2.38 -45.24
CA ARG A 8 -5.40 -0.99 -45.48
C ARG A 8 -6.70 -0.67 -44.75
N LEU A 9 -7.71 -1.52 -44.89
CA LEU A 9 -8.98 -1.40 -44.17
C LEU A 9 -8.78 -1.40 -42.66
N PHE A 10 -7.92 -2.28 -42.15
CA PHE A 10 -7.58 -2.33 -40.74
C PHE A 10 -6.95 -1.03 -40.24
N ARG A 11 -5.96 -0.48 -40.97
CA ARG A 11 -5.32 0.80 -40.59
C ARG A 11 -6.27 1.99 -40.69
N GLN A 12 -7.12 2.05 -41.71
CA GLN A 12 -8.15 3.10 -41.81
C GLN A 12 -9.16 2.99 -40.67
N LYS A 13 -9.64 1.78 -40.38
CA LYS A 13 -10.57 1.52 -39.28
C LYS A 13 -9.93 1.85 -37.93
N TRP A 14 -8.65 1.50 -37.74
CA TRP A 14 -7.86 1.85 -36.55
C TRP A 14 -7.70 3.36 -36.37
N ARG A 15 -7.41 4.09 -37.44
CA ARG A 15 -7.26 5.55 -37.39
C ARG A 15 -8.57 6.28 -37.14
N ASN A 16 -9.67 5.77 -37.70
CA ASN A 16 -11.01 6.30 -37.46
C ASN A 16 -11.59 5.88 -36.11
N PHE A 17 -11.01 4.87 -35.45
CA PHE A 17 -11.47 4.39 -34.15
C PHE A 17 -11.22 5.39 -33.02
N ARG A 18 -10.29 6.32 -33.21
CA ARG A 18 -10.02 7.42 -32.27
C ARG A 18 -9.96 8.73 -33.04
N PRO A 19 -11.11 9.35 -33.37
CA PRO A 19 -11.10 10.69 -33.92
C PRO A 19 -10.33 11.60 -32.95
N ILE A 20 -9.39 12.39 -33.46
CA ILE A 20 -8.64 13.35 -32.65
C ILE A 20 -9.68 14.33 -32.11
N PRO A 21 -9.94 14.36 -30.80
CA PRO A 21 -10.92 15.27 -30.27
C PRO A 21 -10.34 16.69 -30.32
N ASP A 22 -11.08 17.63 -30.92
CA ASP A 22 -10.82 19.07 -30.77
C ASP A 22 -11.22 19.50 -29.35
N VAL A 23 -10.41 19.09 -28.36
CA VAL A 23 -10.61 19.43 -26.95
C VAL A 23 -9.74 20.62 -26.56
N ASN A 24 -10.40 21.65 -26.06
CA ASN A 24 -9.74 22.76 -25.38
C ASN A 24 -8.96 22.22 -24.15
N TYR A 25 -7.75 22.73 -23.93
CA TYR A 25 -6.88 22.38 -22.80
C TYR A 25 -7.62 22.35 -21.45
N GLY A 26 -8.52 23.32 -21.20
CA GLY A 26 -9.32 23.36 -19.97
C GLY A 26 -10.29 22.18 -19.83
N GLN A 27 -10.82 21.63 -20.92
CA GLN A 27 -11.65 20.43 -20.89
C GLN A 27 -10.83 19.17 -20.63
N TYR A 28 -9.63 19.07 -21.21
CA TYR A 28 -8.72 17.95 -20.97
C TYR A 28 -8.28 17.91 -19.51
N ALA A 29 -7.92 19.05 -18.93
CA ALA A 29 -7.55 19.16 -17.52
C ALA A 29 -8.66 18.68 -16.58
N ARG A 30 -9.92 19.11 -16.83
CA ARG A 30 -11.09 18.68 -16.03
C ARG A 30 -11.37 17.19 -16.15
N LYS A 31 -11.31 16.62 -17.37
CA LYS A 31 -11.47 15.18 -17.61
C LYS A 31 -10.38 14.37 -16.90
N ARG A 32 -9.12 14.81 -17.00
CA ARG A 32 -7.99 14.18 -16.32
C ARG A 32 -8.20 14.19 -14.81
N LEU A 33 -8.58 15.33 -14.24
CA LEU A 33 -8.84 15.47 -12.81
C LEU A 33 -9.91 14.48 -12.33
N LEU A 34 -11.02 14.39 -13.07
CA LEU A 34 -12.12 13.46 -12.75
C LEU A 34 -11.67 12.00 -12.85
N VAL A 35 -10.94 11.63 -13.90
CA VAL A 35 -10.40 10.27 -14.04
C VAL A 35 -9.43 9.95 -12.90
N THR A 36 -8.50 10.84 -12.58
CA THR A 36 -7.55 10.62 -11.47
C THR A 36 -8.25 10.51 -10.13
N PHE A 37 -9.31 11.29 -9.90
CA PHE A 37 -10.10 11.24 -8.68
C PHE A 37 -10.83 9.90 -8.52
N ILE A 38 -11.48 9.42 -9.58
CA ILE A 38 -12.14 8.12 -9.57
C ILE A 38 -11.11 7.01 -9.38
N LEU A 39 -9.99 7.05 -10.09
CA LEU A 39 -8.94 6.04 -9.99
C LEU A 39 -8.33 6.00 -8.58
N PHE A 40 -8.16 7.17 -7.95
CA PHE A 40 -7.71 7.27 -6.57
C PHE A 40 -8.72 6.62 -5.61
N PHE A 41 -10.02 6.89 -5.75
CA PHE A 41 -11.03 6.28 -4.91
C PHE A 41 -11.09 4.76 -5.05
N VAL A 42 -11.02 4.25 -6.28
CA VAL A 42 -10.99 2.81 -6.55
C VAL A 42 -9.73 2.19 -5.96
N GLY A 43 -8.56 2.78 -6.23
CA GLY A 43 -7.29 2.30 -5.69
C GLY A 43 -7.26 2.31 -4.15
N TRP A 44 -7.78 3.37 -3.53
CA TRP A 44 -7.90 3.48 -2.08
C TRP A 44 -8.79 2.39 -1.49
N LYS A 45 -9.94 2.12 -2.12
CA LYS A 45 -10.85 1.06 -1.67
C LYS A 45 -10.21 -0.32 -1.81
N MET A 46 -9.54 -0.60 -2.93
CA MET A 46 -8.84 -1.86 -3.14
C MET A 46 -7.71 -2.03 -2.13
N LEU A 47 -6.91 -0.99 -1.87
CA LEU A 47 -5.88 -1.01 -0.84
C LEU A 47 -6.46 -1.30 0.54
N GLY A 48 -7.57 -0.66 0.90
CA GLY A 48 -8.26 -0.91 2.17
C GLY A 48 -8.70 -2.36 2.31
N ILE A 49 -9.28 -2.94 1.25
CA ILE A 49 -9.69 -4.36 1.23
C ILE A 49 -8.46 -5.26 1.38
N THR A 50 -7.40 -5.06 0.58
CA THR A 50 -6.20 -5.90 0.63
C THR A 50 -5.48 -5.82 1.98
N LEU A 51 -5.41 -4.63 2.59
CA LEU A 51 -4.84 -4.46 3.92
C LEU A 51 -5.69 -5.18 4.97
N THR A 52 -7.00 -5.09 4.84
CA THR A 52 -7.93 -5.77 5.77
C THR A 52 -7.80 -7.29 5.63
N GLU A 53 -7.75 -7.81 4.40
CA GLU A 53 -7.57 -9.24 4.15
C GLU A 53 -6.22 -9.73 4.70
N MET A 54 -5.12 -9.02 4.41
CA MET A 54 -3.78 -9.37 4.88
C MET A 54 -3.65 -9.30 6.41
N LEU A 55 -4.32 -8.34 7.06
CA LEU A 55 -4.21 -8.16 8.52
C LEU A 55 -5.14 -9.10 9.30
N LEU A 56 -6.30 -9.43 8.74
CA LEU A 56 -7.35 -10.18 9.44
C LEU A 56 -7.41 -11.67 9.11
N HIS A 57 -6.88 -12.12 7.97
CA HIS A 57 -6.92 -13.53 7.61
C HIS A 57 -5.62 -14.24 7.94
N ARG A 58 -5.75 -15.43 8.52
CA ARG A 58 -4.67 -16.40 8.69
C ARG A 58 -5.10 -17.72 8.04
N PRO A 59 -4.20 -18.44 7.36
CA PRO A 59 -4.49 -19.81 6.96
C PRO A 59 -4.64 -20.67 8.23
N ASP A 60 -5.78 -21.34 8.39
CA ASP A 60 -5.99 -22.31 9.46
C ASP A 60 -5.18 -23.57 9.15
N ASP A 61 -4.25 -23.94 10.04
CA ASP A 61 -3.34 -25.08 9.84
C ASP A 61 -4.10 -26.43 9.79
N SER A 62 -5.34 -26.47 10.27
CA SER A 62 -6.15 -27.70 10.37
C SER A 62 -7.04 -27.97 9.15
N THR A 63 -7.64 -26.92 8.58
CA THR A 63 -8.61 -26.99 7.48
C THR A 63 -8.11 -26.38 6.17
N GLY A 64 -7.03 -25.59 6.20
CA GLY A 64 -6.52 -24.87 5.03
C GLY A 64 -7.42 -23.72 4.56
N GLU A 65 -8.48 -23.40 5.31
CA GLU A 65 -9.39 -22.30 5.00
C GLU A 65 -8.87 -20.97 5.58
N MET A 66 -9.16 -19.88 4.88
CA MET A 66 -8.85 -18.52 5.34
C MET A 66 -9.86 -18.11 6.42
N ARG A 67 -9.42 -18.04 7.68
CA ARG A 67 -10.29 -17.66 8.81
C ARG A 67 -9.96 -16.25 9.31
N TYR A 68 -10.99 -15.52 9.72
CA TYR A 68 -10.83 -14.25 10.43
C TYR A 68 -10.25 -14.47 11.84
N PHE A 69 -9.39 -13.55 12.30
CA PHE A 69 -8.93 -13.54 13.69
C PHE A 69 -10.08 -13.38 14.67
N GLU A 70 -10.05 -14.18 15.74
CA GLU A 70 -10.94 -13.97 16.87
C GLU A 70 -10.38 -12.86 17.79
N PRO A 71 -11.21 -12.01 18.42
CA PRO A 71 -10.74 -10.81 19.11
C PRO A 71 -9.71 -11.06 20.23
N TRP A 72 -9.74 -12.22 20.88
CA TRP A 72 -8.78 -12.57 21.94
C TRP A 72 -7.41 -12.97 21.41
N GLU A 73 -7.35 -13.62 20.24
CA GLU A 73 -6.09 -14.05 19.62
C GLU A 73 -5.28 -12.82 19.22
N MET A 74 -5.97 -11.84 18.62
CA MET A 74 -5.37 -10.56 18.25
C MET A 74 -4.81 -9.83 19.48
N LYS A 75 -5.51 -9.85 20.62
CA LYS A 75 -5.02 -9.26 21.87
C LYS A 75 -3.75 -9.93 22.38
N LYS A 76 -3.65 -11.27 22.31
CA LYS A 76 -2.45 -12.01 22.70
C LYS A 76 -1.25 -11.65 21.83
N ILE A 77 -1.42 -11.65 20.50
CA ILE A 77 -0.37 -11.31 19.54
C ILE A 77 0.13 -9.87 19.76
N ILE A 78 -0.78 -8.92 19.97
CA ILE A 78 -0.42 -7.52 20.24
C ILE A 78 0.38 -7.40 21.54
N HIS A 79 -0.03 -8.13 22.59
CA HIS A 79 0.66 -8.13 23.87
C HIS A 79 2.08 -8.69 23.74
N GLU A 80 2.24 -9.84 23.07
CA GLU A 80 3.54 -10.46 22.83
C GLU A 80 4.47 -9.55 22.03
N LYS A 81 3.97 -8.91 20.96
CA LYS A 81 4.75 -7.93 20.19
C LYS A 81 5.19 -6.73 21.03
N ARG A 82 4.34 -6.22 21.93
CA ARG A 82 4.72 -5.13 22.84
C ARG A 82 5.85 -5.57 23.78
N VAL A 83 5.69 -6.73 24.40
CA VAL A 83 6.70 -7.29 25.31
C VAL A 83 8.04 -7.51 24.60
N SER A 84 8.05 -7.99 23.35
CA SER A 84 9.29 -8.15 22.58
C SER A 84 9.96 -6.82 22.25
N LEU A 85 9.17 -5.80 21.85
CA LEU A 85 9.69 -4.47 21.55
C LEU A 85 10.27 -3.79 22.79
N ASP A 86 9.64 -3.97 23.95
CA ASP A 86 10.12 -3.41 25.21
C ASP A 86 11.45 -4.06 25.64
N LYS A 87 11.59 -5.38 25.47
CA LYS A 87 12.87 -6.10 25.66
C LYS A 87 13.96 -5.60 24.71
N GLU A 88 13.62 -5.37 23.44
CA GLU A 88 14.58 -4.87 22.45
C GLU A 88 15.06 -3.46 22.80
N LYS A 89 14.16 -2.58 23.23
CA LYS A 89 14.47 -1.23 23.73
C LYS A 89 15.33 -1.27 24.99
N GLU A 90 15.07 -2.21 25.90
CA GLU A 90 15.88 -2.38 27.11
C GLU A 90 17.32 -2.80 26.77
N ASN A 91 17.46 -3.70 25.79
CA ASN A 91 18.77 -4.15 25.30
C ASN A 91 19.54 -3.07 24.52
N THR A 92 18.84 -2.13 23.86
CA THR A 92 19.47 -1.04 23.09
C THR A 92 19.72 0.24 23.89
N LYS A 93 19.18 0.38 25.10
CA LYS A 93 19.53 1.50 25.97
C LYS A 93 21.02 1.39 26.33
N PRO A 94 21.83 2.43 26.04
CA PRO A 94 23.21 2.44 26.49
C PRO A 94 23.20 2.39 28.03
N LYS A 95 23.95 1.46 28.61
CA LYS A 95 24.14 1.38 30.06
C LYS A 95 24.95 2.61 30.49
N PHE A 96 24.28 3.72 30.74
CA PHE A 96 24.90 4.89 31.34
C PHE A 96 25.26 4.52 32.78
N THR A 97 26.54 4.38 33.06
CA THR A 97 27.01 4.05 34.41
C THR A 97 27.19 5.32 35.22
N LEU A 98 26.98 5.25 36.56
CA LEU A 98 27.24 6.39 37.46
C LEU A 98 28.68 6.92 37.34
N ALA A 99 29.62 6.06 36.90
CA ALA A 99 31.01 6.41 36.65
C ALA A 99 31.21 7.34 35.42
N ASP A 100 30.27 7.41 34.48
CA ASP A 100 30.34 8.33 33.34
C ASP A 100 29.85 9.74 33.70
N LEU A 101 28.99 9.87 34.72
CA LEU A 101 28.57 11.17 35.26
C LEU A 101 29.69 11.86 36.05
N THR A 102 30.56 11.10 36.71
CA THR A 102 31.70 11.64 37.47
C THR A 102 32.87 12.11 36.59
N LYS A 103 32.84 11.87 35.26
CA LYS A 103 33.88 12.34 34.32
C LYS A 103 33.70 13.79 33.88
N PHE A 104 32.55 14.41 34.16
CA PHE A 104 32.33 15.82 33.89
C PHE A 104 32.62 16.61 35.17
N PRO A 105 33.77 17.29 35.29
CA PRO A 105 33.98 18.21 36.40
C PRO A 105 32.92 19.32 36.29
N LEU A 106 32.09 19.45 37.31
CA LEU A 106 31.34 20.67 37.55
C LEU A 106 32.37 21.68 38.06
N ASP A 107 32.76 22.62 37.21
CA ASP A 107 33.50 23.81 37.65
C ASP A 107 32.57 24.60 38.59
N ASP A 108 33.02 24.80 39.83
CA ASP A 108 32.40 25.66 40.85
C ASP A 108 32.49 27.16 40.49
#